data_AF-A0A2V9AXM9-F1
#
_entry.id   AF-A0A2V9AXM9-F1
#
_cell.length_a   1.000
_cell.length_b   1.000
_cell.length_c   1.000
_cell.angle_alpha   90.00
_cell.angle_beta   90.00
_cell.angle_gamma   90.00
#
_symmetry.space_group_name_H-M   'P 1'
#
loop_
_entity.id
_entity.type
_entity.pdbx_description
1 polymer ?
#
loop_
_entity_poly.entity_id
_entity_poly.type
_entity_poly.pdbx_seq_one_letter_code
_entity_poly.pdbx_strand_id
1 'polypeptide(L)'
;MDRNITRRDFLNGVAAGTGGAMAGSLLPGLDWEALTSSTAAQDQHGYYPPELTGLRGSHEGSFEAAHGVRDGKFPPKNAPALDTKEIYDLVIVGGGISGLAAAYFWRAKNPNARILILDNHDDFGGHAKRNELRANGRMLLAN
;
A
#
# COMPACT_ATOMS: atom_id res chain seq x y z
N MET A 1 26.45 -25.33 23.76
CA MET A 1 26.88 -24.21 22.88
C MET A 1 27.23 -24.78 21.50
N ASP A 2 26.39 -25.69 21.01
CA ASP A 2 26.78 -26.66 19.99
C ASP A 2 25.95 -26.45 18.72
N ARG A 3 25.93 -25.19 18.25
CA ARG A 3 25.32 -24.86 16.96
C ARG A 3 26.43 -24.74 15.91
N ASN A 4 26.23 -25.33 14.74
CA ASN A 4 27.12 -25.13 13.61
C ASN A 4 27.00 -23.69 13.12
N ILE A 5 28.13 -22.97 13.07
CA ILE A 5 28.20 -21.62 12.51
C ILE A 5 28.21 -21.75 10.99
N THR A 6 27.21 -21.20 10.31
CA THR A 6 27.19 -21.21 8.85
C THR A 6 28.13 -20.16 8.29
N ARG A 7 28.53 -20.31 7.01
CA ARG A 7 29.36 -19.31 6.32
C ARG A 7 28.70 -17.92 6.31
N ARG A 8 27.37 -17.86 6.26
CA ARG A 8 26.61 -16.61 6.34
C ARG A 8 26.73 -15.99 7.73
N ASP A 9 26.61 -16.79 8.78
CA ASP A 9 26.74 -16.29 10.17
C ASP A 9 28.13 -15.74 10.43
N PHE A 10 29.17 -16.41 9.92
CA PHE A 10 30.55 -15.93 10.02
C PHE A 10 30.77 -14.61 9.27
N LEU A 11 30.33 -14.53 8.00
CA LEU A 11 30.51 -13.33 7.19
C LEU A 11 29.72 -12.13 7.76
N ASN A 12 28.48 -12.36 8.21
CA ASN A 12 27.66 -11.33 8.84
C ASN A 12 28.26 -10.89 10.19
N GLY A 13 28.78 -11.83 10.99
CA GLY A 13 29.44 -11.53 12.25
C GLY A 13 30.70 -10.69 12.08
N VAL A 14 31.55 -11.02 11.09
CA VAL A 14 32.75 -10.24 10.76
C VAL A 14 32.37 -8.84 10.29
N ALA A 15 31.39 -8.73 9.37
CA ALA A 15 30.94 -7.43 8.86
C ALA A 15 30.34 -6.53 9.95
N ALA A 16 29.54 -7.09 10.86
CA ALA A 16 28.99 -6.36 12.00
C ALA A 16 30.10 -5.93 12.97
N GLY A 17 31.09 -6.79 13.23
CA GLY A 17 32.22 -6.49 14.11
C GLY A 17 33.12 -5.37 13.57
N THR A 18 33.51 -5.43 12.30
CA THR A 18 34.34 -4.39 11.69
C THR A 18 33.59 -3.07 11.49
N GLY A 19 32.34 -3.13 11.04
CA GLY A 19 31.48 -1.94 10.91
C GLY A 19 31.27 -1.23 12.25
N GLY A 20 30.97 -1.99 13.31
CA GLY A 20 30.79 -1.45 14.66
C GLY A 20 32.06 -0.81 15.23
N ALA A 21 33.21 -1.45 15.05
CA ALA A 21 34.50 -0.92 15.51
C ALA A 21 34.87 0.40 14.79
N MET A 22 34.63 0.49 13.49
CA MET A 22 34.89 1.72 12.73
C MET A 22 33.91 2.84 13.10
N ALA A 23 32.61 2.54 13.22
CA ALA A 23 31.58 3.50 13.59
C ALA A 23 31.78 4.08 15.00
N GLY A 24 32.12 3.22 15.98
CA GLY A 24 32.39 3.66 17.36
C GLY A 24 33.60 4.59 17.51
N SER A 25 34.56 4.53 16.58
CA SER A 25 35.73 5.41 16.57
C SER A 25 35.50 6.75 15.88
N LEU A 26 34.59 6.81 14.91
CA LEU A 26 34.38 7.98 14.05
C LEU A 26 33.20 8.87 14.48
N LEU A 27 32.28 8.33 15.27
CA LEU A 27 31.04 9.00 15.65
C LEU A 27 30.80 8.90 17.17
N PRO A 28 31.63 9.57 18.00
CA PRO A 28 31.46 9.53 19.44
C PRO A 28 30.12 10.16 19.85
N GLY A 29 29.29 9.40 20.57
CA GLY A 29 27.98 9.84 21.05
C GLY A 29 26.78 9.39 20.20
N LEU A 30 26.99 8.63 19.13
CA LEU A 30 25.88 7.90 18.49
C LEU A 30 25.46 6.74 19.40
N ASP A 31 24.30 6.92 20.02
CA ASP A 31 23.65 5.89 20.80
C ASP A 31 23.09 4.82 19.84
N TRP A 32 23.89 3.79 19.60
CA TRP A 32 23.55 2.71 18.65
C TRP A 32 22.30 1.95 19.09
N GLU A 33 22.03 1.90 20.39
CA GLU A 33 20.75 1.42 20.94
C GLU A 33 19.60 2.31 20.47
N ALA A 34 19.72 3.65 20.48
CA ALA A 34 18.66 4.53 19.98
C ALA A 34 18.39 4.37 18.46
N LEU A 35 19.42 4.06 17.66
CA LEU A 35 19.28 3.85 16.22
C LEU A 35 18.72 2.47 15.84
N THR A 36 18.81 1.49 16.76
CA THR A 36 18.35 0.10 16.56
C THR A 36 17.14 -0.28 17.43
N SER A 37 16.71 0.59 18.35
CA SER A 37 15.64 0.31 19.33
C SER A 37 14.23 0.59 18.82
N SER A 38 14.07 1.33 17.72
CA SER A 38 12.79 1.36 17.03
C SER A 38 12.75 0.18 16.05
N THR A 39 12.23 -0.96 16.52
CA THR A 39 11.65 -1.93 15.59
C THR A 39 10.65 -1.14 14.74
N ALA A 40 10.85 -1.09 13.43
CA ALA A 40 9.87 -0.44 12.57
C ALA A 40 8.51 -1.05 12.88
N ALA A 41 7.41 -0.30 12.74
CA ALA A 41 6.08 -0.82 13.05
C ALA A 41 5.82 -2.17 12.35
N GLN A 42 6.42 -2.37 11.17
CA GLN A 42 6.36 -3.61 10.40
C GLN A 42 7.09 -4.82 11.00
N ASP A 43 8.07 -4.59 11.86
CA ASP A 43 8.92 -5.62 12.46
C ASP A 43 8.44 -6.02 13.87
N GLN A 44 7.33 -5.44 14.35
CA GLN A 44 6.76 -5.79 15.64
C GLN A 44 6.12 -7.17 15.62
N HIS A 45 6.27 -7.92 16.72
CA HIS A 45 5.60 -9.22 16.87
C HIS A 45 4.08 -9.04 16.78
N GLY A 46 3.45 -9.77 15.85
CA GLY A 46 2.01 -9.67 15.62
C GLY A 46 1.62 -8.56 14.63
N TYR A 47 2.60 -7.90 13.99
CA TYR A 47 2.33 -7.03 12.85
C TYR A 47 1.74 -7.84 11.70
N TYR A 48 0.45 -7.65 11.48
CA TYR A 48 -0.28 -8.30 10.41
C TYR A 48 -1.11 -7.25 9.66
N PRO A 49 -0.50 -6.60 8.64
CA PRO A 49 -1.16 -5.56 7.85
C PRO A 49 -2.56 -5.91 7.36
N PRO A 50 -2.87 -7.16 6.97
CA PRO A 50 -4.22 -7.51 6.53
C PRO A 50 -5.32 -7.35 7.60
N GLU A 51 -4.98 -7.43 8.89
CA GLU A 51 -5.91 -7.20 10.00
C GLU A 51 -6.14 -5.71 10.29
N LEU A 52 -5.30 -4.82 9.75
CA LEU A 52 -5.46 -3.39 9.96
C LEU A 52 -6.75 -2.89 9.29
N THR A 53 -7.58 -2.23 10.10
CA THR A 53 -8.79 -1.56 9.64
C THR A 53 -8.44 -0.14 9.16
N GLY A 54 -9.09 0.33 8.10
CA GLY A 54 -8.88 1.68 7.57
C GLY A 54 -8.17 1.77 6.21
N LEU A 55 -7.39 0.75 5.81
CA LEU A 55 -6.94 0.58 4.42
C LEU A 55 -8.00 -0.21 3.66
N ARG A 56 -8.78 0.46 2.83
CA ARG A 56 -10.03 -0.09 2.29
C ARG A 56 -9.89 -0.41 0.80
N GLY A 57 -9.24 -1.54 0.52
CA GLY A 57 -9.41 -2.28 -0.75
C GLY A 57 -10.85 -2.79 -0.90
N SER A 58 -11.11 -3.87 -1.64
CA SER A 58 -12.48 -4.37 -1.79
C SER A 58 -13.15 -4.68 -0.44
N HIS A 59 -14.27 -4.02 -0.18
CA HIS A 59 -15.00 -4.04 1.08
C HIS A 59 -16.50 -4.23 0.82
N GLU A 60 -17.27 -4.51 1.86
CA GLU A 60 -18.73 -4.52 1.76
C GLU A 60 -19.22 -3.17 1.21
N GLY A 61 -20.00 -3.20 0.12
CA GLY A 61 -20.44 -1.99 -0.58
C GLY A 61 -19.64 -1.65 -1.85
N SER A 62 -18.39 -2.10 -2.01
CA SER A 62 -17.57 -1.73 -3.19
C SER A 62 -18.11 -2.29 -4.50
N PHE A 63 -18.95 -3.33 -4.44
CA PHE A 63 -19.57 -4.00 -5.58
C PHE A 63 -20.96 -3.44 -5.97
N GLU A 64 -21.56 -2.59 -5.12
CA GLU A 64 -22.96 -2.18 -5.27
C GLU A 64 -23.19 -1.36 -6.54
N ALA A 65 -22.26 -0.46 -6.90
CA ALA A 65 -22.35 0.32 -8.12
C ALA A 65 -22.33 -0.56 -9.38
N ALA A 66 -21.42 -1.54 -9.43
CA ALA A 66 -21.31 -2.47 -10.56
C ALA A 66 -22.55 -3.38 -10.65
N HIS A 67 -23.05 -3.88 -9.51
CA HIS A 67 -24.32 -4.62 -9.48
C HIS A 67 -25.51 -3.74 -9.89
N GLY A 68 -25.52 -2.45 -9.53
CA GLY A 68 -26.51 -1.49 -9.98
C GLY A 68 -26.56 -1.36 -11.50
N VAL A 69 -25.39 -1.31 -12.16
CA VAL A 69 -25.31 -1.33 -13.64
C VAL A 69 -25.86 -2.64 -14.20
N ARG A 70 -25.41 -3.79 -13.67
CA ARG A 70 -25.89 -5.12 -14.07
C ARG A 70 -27.42 -5.25 -13.94
N ASP A 71 -27.96 -4.74 -12.84
CA ASP A 71 -29.38 -4.81 -12.51
C ASP A 71 -30.23 -3.75 -13.24
N GLY A 72 -29.64 -2.94 -14.12
CA GLY A 72 -30.34 -1.88 -14.86
C GLY A 72 -30.80 -0.70 -14.00
N LYS A 73 -30.20 -0.53 -12.81
CA LYS A 73 -30.45 0.56 -11.87
C LYS A 73 -29.55 1.78 -12.12
N PHE A 74 -28.56 1.66 -13.00
CA PHE A 74 -27.63 2.74 -13.34
C PHE A 74 -27.60 3.03 -14.86
N PRO A 75 -27.63 4.31 -15.27
CA PRO A 75 -27.99 5.46 -14.44
C PRO A 75 -29.47 5.35 -14.00
N PRO A 76 -29.88 5.93 -12.85
CA PRO A 76 -31.29 6.07 -12.53
C PRO A 76 -32.02 6.70 -13.72
N LYS A 77 -33.18 6.17 -14.12
CA LYS A 77 -33.97 6.75 -15.21
C LYS A 77 -34.20 8.24 -14.90
N ASN A 78 -33.79 9.11 -15.82
CA ASN A 78 -33.87 10.58 -15.70
C ASN A 78 -32.91 11.22 -14.68
N ALA A 79 -31.82 10.56 -14.28
CA ALA A 79 -30.76 11.25 -13.54
C ALA A 79 -30.21 12.40 -14.41
N PRO A 80 -30.39 13.68 -14.00
CA PRO A 80 -29.86 14.78 -14.78
C PRO A 80 -28.33 14.75 -14.72
N ALA A 81 -27.67 14.87 -15.88
CA ALA A 81 -26.24 15.12 -15.90
C ALA A 81 -26.00 16.53 -15.32
N LEU A 82 -25.31 16.60 -14.19
CA LEU A 82 -24.90 17.87 -13.61
C LEU A 82 -23.66 18.36 -14.35
N ASP A 83 -23.77 19.53 -14.99
CA ASP A 83 -22.61 20.22 -15.53
C ASP A 83 -21.84 20.90 -14.38
N THR A 84 -20.76 20.26 -13.93
CA THR A 84 -19.92 20.76 -12.84
C THR A 84 -19.06 21.96 -13.25
N LYS A 85 -19.00 22.30 -14.56
CA LYS A 85 -18.09 23.30 -15.14
C LYS A 85 -16.61 23.01 -14.89
N GLU A 86 -16.27 21.81 -14.43
CA GLU A 86 -14.89 21.40 -14.20
C GLU A 86 -14.24 20.94 -15.50
N ILE A 87 -12.98 21.33 -15.70
CA ILE A 87 -12.18 20.97 -16.86
C ILE A 87 -10.93 20.27 -16.34
N TYR A 88 -10.68 19.08 -16.87
CA TYR A 88 -9.54 18.23 -16.53
C TYR A 88 -8.75 17.92 -17.81
N ASP A 89 -7.43 17.94 -17.71
CA ASP A 89 -6.52 17.59 -18.81
C ASP A 89 -6.44 16.07 -19.01
N LEU A 90 -6.76 15.30 -17.97
CA LEU A 90 -6.77 13.84 -17.99
C LEU A 90 -7.81 13.31 -16.98
N VAL A 91 -8.61 12.33 -17.41
CA VAL A 91 -9.51 11.55 -16.55
C VAL A 91 -9.04 10.10 -16.54
N ILE A 92 -8.87 9.54 -15.35
CA ILE A 92 -8.43 8.16 -15.12
C ILE A 92 -9.52 7.43 -14.34
N VAL A 93 -9.94 6.26 -14.82
CA VAL A 93 -10.89 5.38 -14.12
C VAL A 93 -10.10 4.24 -13.51
N GLY A 94 -10.06 4.19 -12.19
CA GLY A 94 -9.28 3.27 -11.36
C GLY A 94 -8.06 3.94 -10.72
N GLY A 95 -8.07 4.05 -9.39
CA GLY A 95 -6.99 4.48 -8.51
C GLY A 95 -6.06 3.35 -8.07
N GLY A 96 -5.99 2.25 -8.83
CA GLY A 96 -4.99 1.20 -8.67
C GLY A 96 -3.59 1.60 -9.16
N ILE A 97 -2.61 0.69 -9.01
CA ILE A 97 -1.20 0.97 -9.36
C ILE A 97 -1.02 1.50 -10.79
N SER A 98 -1.77 0.95 -11.76
CA SER A 98 -1.71 1.39 -13.15
C SER A 98 -2.25 2.82 -13.34
N GLY A 99 -3.37 3.15 -12.68
CA GLY A 99 -3.96 4.49 -12.78
C GLY A 99 -3.11 5.54 -12.06
N LEU A 100 -2.59 5.22 -10.89
CA LEU A 100 -1.66 6.09 -10.16
C LEU A 100 -0.35 6.28 -10.92
N ALA A 101 0.19 5.24 -11.56
CA ALA A 101 1.36 5.35 -12.42
C ALA A 101 1.08 6.25 -13.63
N ALA A 102 -0.08 6.09 -14.28
CA ALA A 102 -0.49 6.95 -15.39
C ALA A 102 -0.59 8.42 -14.95
N ALA A 103 -1.22 8.69 -13.80
CA ALA A 103 -1.30 10.03 -13.23
C ALA A 103 0.09 10.62 -12.94
N TYR A 104 0.96 9.83 -12.31
CA TYR A 104 2.31 10.23 -11.96
C TYR A 104 3.14 10.60 -13.18
N PHE A 105 3.22 9.70 -14.18
CA PHE A 105 4.02 9.96 -15.39
C PHE A 105 3.42 11.06 -16.26
N TRP A 106 2.10 11.22 -16.28
CA TRP A 106 1.45 12.33 -16.98
C TRP A 106 1.81 13.66 -16.34
N ARG A 107 1.71 13.75 -15.01
CA ARG A 107 2.03 14.98 -14.25
C ARG A 107 3.52 15.32 -14.31
N ALA A 108 4.40 14.33 -14.35
CA ALA A 108 5.84 14.55 -14.54
C ALA A 108 6.15 15.26 -15.88
N LYS A 109 5.37 14.98 -16.93
CA LYS A 109 5.49 15.65 -18.25
C LYS A 109 4.68 16.95 -18.33
N ASN A 110 3.61 17.06 -17.54
CA ASN A 110 2.68 18.19 -17.53
C ASN A 110 2.47 18.68 -16.08
N PRO A 111 3.40 19.47 -15.51
CA PRO A 111 3.40 19.80 -14.07
C PRO A 111 2.12 20.46 -13.55
N ASN A 112 1.43 21.20 -14.43
CA ASN A 112 0.22 21.96 -14.11
C ASN A 112 -1.08 21.24 -14.51
N ALA A 113 -1.01 19.99 -15.01
CA ALA A 113 -2.19 19.26 -15.44
C ALA A 113 -3.17 19.01 -14.28
N ARG A 114 -4.45 19.29 -14.50
CA ARG A 114 -5.55 18.89 -13.64
C ARG A 114 -5.98 17.48 -14.03
N ILE A 115 -5.73 16.51 -13.14
CA ILE A 115 -6.05 15.10 -13.37
C ILE A 115 -7.17 14.70 -12.43
N LEU A 116 -8.26 14.15 -12.98
CA LEU A 116 -9.34 13.52 -12.20
C LEU A 116 -9.11 12.01 -12.17
N ILE A 117 -9.09 11.43 -10.98
CA ILE A 117 -9.03 9.98 -10.78
C ILE A 117 -10.33 9.55 -10.12
N LEU A 118 -11.04 8.60 -10.73
CA LEU A 118 -12.29 8.04 -10.24
C LEU A 118 -12.06 6.61 -9.79
N ASP A 119 -12.35 6.29 -8.53
CA ASP A 119 -12.33 4.93 -8.01
C ASP A 119 -13.64 4.66 -7.25
N ASN A 120 -14.08 3.39 -7.25
CA ASN A 120 -15.24 2.95 -6.49
C ASN A 120 -14.90 2.64 -5.02
N HIS A 121 -13.63 2.59 -4.67
CA HIS A 121 -13.12 2.44 -3.31
C HIS A 121 -12.88 3.81 -2.69
N ASP A 122 -12.93 3.87 -1.35
CA ASP A 122 -12.62 5.06 -0.56
C ASP A 122 -11.12 5.23 -0.29
N ASP A 123 -10.29 4.28 -0.73
CA ASP A 123 -8.83 4.30 -0.64
C ASP A 123 -8.19 3.92 -1.99
N PHE A 124 -6.88 4.19 -2.13
CA PHE A 124 -6.11 3.97 -3.36
C PHE A 124 -5.30 2.66 -3.32
N GLY A 125 -4.82 2.21 -4.48
CA GLY A 125 -3.88 1.09 -4.58
C GLY A 125 -4.46 -0.17 -5.24
N GLY A 126 -5.78 -0.28 -5.37
CA GLY A 126 -6.44 -1.41 -6.05
C GLY A 126 -6.09 -2.75 -5.39
N HIS A 127 -5.67 -3.74 -6.19
CA HIS A 127 -5.25 -5.07 -5.73
C HIS A 127 -3.95 -5.11 -4.89
N ALA A 128 -3.37 -3.96 -4.53
CA ALA A 128 -2.21 -3.88 -3.65
C ALA A 128 -2.57 -4.14 -2.17
N LYS A 129 -3.56 -5.01 -1.92
CA LYS A 129 -3.97 -5.49 -0.59
C LYS A 129 -4.36 -6.96 -0.68
N ARG A 130 -3.93 -7.76 0.31
CA ARG A 130 -4.46 -9.11 0.52
C ARG A 130 -5.83 -9.02 1.19
N ASN A 131 -6.87 -9.45 0.49
CA ASN A 131 -8.21 -9.58 1.03
C ASN A 131 -8.34 -10.93 1.75
N GLU A 132 -8.72 -10.89 3.03
CA GLU A 132 -8.92 -12.07 3.85
C GLU A 132 -10.38 -12.17 4.28
N LEU A 133 -11.01 -13.29 3.97
CA LEU A 133 -12.42 -13.54 4.23
C LEU A 133 -12.54 -14.81 5.06
N ARG A 134 -13.38 -14.81 6.10
CA ARG A 134 -13.72 -16.04 6.81
C ARG A 134 -15.08 -16.55 6.34
N ALA A 135 -15.09 -17.72 5.71
CA ALA A 135 -16.32 -18.38 5.24
C ALA A 135 -16.35 -19.82 5.74
N ASN A 136 -17.42 -20.23 6.42
CA ASN A 136 -17.62 -21.59 6.96
C ASN A 136 -16.42 -22.11 7.80
N GLY A 137 -15.86 -21.24 8.65
CA GLY A 137 -14.69 -21.56 9.48
C GLY A 137 -13.35 -21.65 8.73
N ARG A 138 -13.33 -21.40 7.41
CA ARG A 138 -12.13 -21.37 6.58
C ARG A 138 -11.73 -19.94 6.26
N MET A 139 -10.42 -19.68 6.24
CA MET A 139 -9.85 -18.44 5.74
C MET A 139 -9.67 -18.56 4.22
N LEU A 140 -10.23 -17.60 3.48
CA LEU A 140 -10.07 -17.43 2.04
C LEU A 140 -9.20 -16.19 1.81
N LEU A 141 -8.21 -16.33 0.93
CA LEU A 141 -7.30 -15.25 0.55
C LEU A 141 -7.55 -14.89 -0.92
N ALA A 142 -7.63 -13.59 -1.20
CA ALA A 142 -7.70 -13.05 -2.55
C ALA A 142 -6.80 -11.80 -2.66
N ASN A 143 -6.35 -11.48 -3.87
CA ASN A 143 -5.68 -10.22 -4.18
C ASN A 143 -6.59 -9.38 -5.06
#